data_AF-A0ABD5SHH6-F1
#
_entry.id   AF-A0ABD5SHH6-F1
#
_cell.length_a   1.000
_cell.length_b   1.000
_cell.length_c   1.000
_cell.angle_alpha   90.00
_cell.angle_beta   90.00
_cell.angle_gamma   90.00
#
_symmetry.space_group_name_H-M   'P 1'
#
loop_
_entity.id
_entity.type
_entity.pdbx_description
1 polymer ?
#
loop_
_entity_poly.entity_id
_entity_poly.type
_entity_poly.pdbx_seq_one_letter_code
_entity_poly.pdbx_strand_id
1 'polypeptide(L)' 'MQVYGLIGNPVEHSLSPPLHEAGYEALGIDARYVTFEPGIDDAAAAVRGATTLGVAGLNVTVPFKRDVLDAVDPD' A
#
# COMPACT_ATOMS: atom_id res chain seq x y z
N MET A 1 -2.42 -13.85 9.10
CA MET A 1 -1.47 -12.87 8.56
C MET A 1 -2.20 -11.78 7.79
N GLN A 2 -2.06 -10.52 8.20
CA GLN A 2 -2.59 -9.36 7.49
C GLN A 2 -1.58 -8.86 6.44
N VAL A 3 -2.06 -8.22 5.37
CA VAL A 3 -1.19 -7.61 4.36
C VAL A 3 -1.44 -6.12 4.32
N TYR A 4 -0.38 -5.35 4.44
CA TYR A 4 -0.34 -3.90 4.23
C TYR A 4 0.56 -3.60 3.04
N GLY A 5 0.52 -2.38 2.52
CA GLY A 5 1.47 -2.03 1.49
C GLY A 5 1.60 -0.55 1.17
N LEU A 6 2.47 -0.27 0.20
CA LEU A 6 2.72 1.04 -0.38
C LEU A 6 2.39 1.02 -1.86
N ILE A 7 1.53 1.94 -2.31
CA ILE A 7 1.28 2.20 -3.72
C ILE A 7 1.99 3.49 -4.16
N GLY A 8 2.73 3.41 -5.27
CA GLY A 8 3.47 4.52 -5.86
C GLY A 8 4.22 4.07 -7.12
N ASN A 9 4.82 5.00 -7.86
CA ASN A 9 5.63 4.64 -9.03
C ASN A 9 6.74 5.68 -9.25
N PRO A 10 8.02 5.34 -8.99
CA PRO A 10 8.53 4.08 -8.42
C PRO A 10 8.44 4.04 -6.88
N VAL A 11 8.50 2.84 -6.29
CA VAL A 11 8.56 2.58 -4.83
C VAL A 11 9.62 1.57 -4.38
N GLU A 12 10.41 1.00 -5.29
CA GLU A 12 11.51 0.06 -4.99
C GLU A 12 12.44 0.53 -3.85
N HIS A 13 12.77 1.82 -3.79
CA HIS A 13 13.69 2.39 -2.80
C HIS A 13 13.00 2.89 -1.52
N SER A 14 11.73 2.57 -1.33
CA SER A 14 11.01 2.97 -0.12
C SER A 14 11.60 2.30 1.11
N LEU A 15 11.73 3.07 2.19
CA LEU A 15 12.09 2.56 3.51
C LEU A 15 10.87 2.10 4.31
N SER A 16 9.65 2.25 3.78
CA SER A 16 8.43 1.77 4.45
C SER A 16 8.45 0.26 4.69
N PRO A 17 8.83 -0.62 3.74
CA PRO A 17 8.87 -2.06 4.00
C PRO A 17 9.75 -2.46 5.19
N PRO A 18 11.06 -2.11 5.25
CA PRO A 18 11.87 -2.50 6.40
C PRO A 18 11.42 -1.83 7.71
N LEU A 19 10.87 -0.61 7.67
CA LEU A 19 10.33 0.06 8.84
C LEU A 19 9.12 -0.70 9.43
N HIS A 20 8.15 -1.04 8.59
CA HIS A 20 6.92 -1.70 9.02
C HIS A 20 7.18 -3.16 9.43
N GLU A 21 7.98 -3.90 8.68
CA GLU A 21 8.35 -5.28 9.04
C GLU A 21 9.07 -5.34 10.39
N ALA A 22 10.02 -4.43 10.65
CA ALA A 22 10.69 -4.35 11.95
C ALA A 22 9.71 -4.00 13.09
N GLY A 23 8.74 -3.11 12.83
CA GLY A 23 7.67 -2.79 13.78
C GLY A 23 6.75 -3.98 14.06
N TYR A 24 6.36 -4.73 13.03
CA TYR A 24 5.53 -5.92 13.17
C TYR A 24 6.24 -7.00 13.97
N GLU A 25 7.52 -7.25 13.70
CA GLU A 25 8.34 -8.21 14.45
C GLU A 25 8.46 -7.80 15.93
N ALA A 26 8.82 -6.55 16.21
CA ALA A 26 9.00 -6.05 17.57
C ALA A 26 7.72 -6.12 18.42
N LEU A 27 6.55 -6.05 17.78
CA LEU A 27 5.24 -6.06 18.45
C LEU A 27 4.53 -7.42 18.37
N GLY A 28 5.12 -8.42 17.73
CA GLY A 28 4.50 -9.74 17.54
C GLY A 28 3.23 -9.69 16.67
N ILE A 29 3.17 -8.77 15.70
CA ILE A 29 2.04 -8.62 14.78
C ILE A 29 2.24 -9.55 13.58
N ASP A 30 1.29 -10.46 13.35
CA ASP A 30 1.29 -11.35 12.19
C ASP A 30 0.85 -10.60 10.92
N ALA A 31 1.76 -9.83 10.33
CA ALA A 31 1.54 -9.02 9.14
C ALA A 31 2.74 -8.97 8.19
N ARG A 32 2.48 -8.56 6.94
CA ARG A 32 3.49 -8.27 5.92
C ARG A 32 3.24 -6.93 5.25
N TYR A 33 4.31 -6.29 4.78
CA TYR A 33 4.29 -5.01 4.08
C TYR A 33 4.86 -5.18 2.66
N VAL A 34 4.04 -4.95 1.64
CA VAL A 34 4.41 -5.13 0.23
C VAL A 34 4.32 -3.83 -0.58
N THR A 35 5.06 -3.74 -1.69
CA THR A 35 5.02 -2.60 -2.60
C THR A 35 4.19 -2.91 -3.85
N PHE A 36 3.44 -1.92 -4.33
CA PHE A 36 2.64 -1.97 -5.54
C PHE A 36 3.03 -0.83 -6.47
N GLU A 37 3.47 -1.17 -7.69
CA GLU A 37 3.88 -0.22 -8.74
C GLU A 37 2.95 -0.34 -9.96
N PRO A 38 1.69 0.12 -9.87
CA PRO A 38 0.80 0.14 -11.02
C PRO A 38 1.29 1.14 -12.10
N GLY A 39 0.74 1.00 -13.31
CA GLY A 39 0.86 2.03 -14.34
C GLY A 39 0.32 3.37 -13.87
N ILE A 40 0.74 4.46 -14.53
CA ILE A 40 0.41 5.84 -14.11
C ILE A 40 -1.10 6.08 -14.01
N ASP A 41 -1.89 5.44 -14.87
CA ASP A 41 -3.35 5.60 -14.91
C ASP A 41 -4.13 4.52 -14.15
N ASP A 42 -3.42 3.58 -13.50
CA ASP A 42 -4.03 2.37 -12.91
C ASP A 42 -4.14 2.42 -11.38
N ALA A 43 -3.79 3.55 -10.75
CA ALA A 43 -3.74 3.66 -9.28
C ALA A 43 -5.08 3.33 -8.60
N ALA A 44 -6.18 3.91 -9.10
CA ALA A 44 -7.52 3.64 -8.57
C ALA A 44 -7.94 2.17 -8.75
N ALA A 45 -7.57 1.55 -9.87
CA ALA A 45 -7.84 0.14 -10.13
C ALA A 45 -7.02 -0.76 -9.18
N ALA A 46 -5.75 -0.41 -8.93
CA ALA A 46 -4.89 -1.11 -7.99
C ALA A 46 -5.42 -1.03 -6.55
N VAL A 47 -5.94 0.13 -6.10
CA VAL A 47 -6.59 0.24 -4.78
C VAL A 47 -7.79 -0.70 -4.68
N ARG A 48 -8.70 -0.69 -5.67
CA ARG A 48 -9.86 -1.60 -5.69
C ARG A 48 -9.45 -3.08 -5.71
N GLY A 49 -8.42 -3.41 -6.47
CA GLY A 49 -7.83 -4.74 -6.51
C GLY A 49 -7.28 -5.16 -5.16
N ALA A 50 -6.55 -4.28 -4.48
CA ALA A 50 -6.01 -4.52 -3.14
C ALA A 50 -7.13 -4.79 -2.12
N THR A 51 -8.21 -3.99 -2.13
CA THR A 51 -9.39 -4.25 -1.29
C THR A 51 -10.01 -5.62 -1.60
N THR A 52 -10.17 -5.96 -2.87
CA THR A 52 -10.74 -7.24 -3.31
C THR A 52 -9.88 -8.44 -2.87
N LEU A 53 -8.55 -8.27 -2.85
CA LEU A 53 -7.59 -9.29 -2.42
C LEU A 53 -7.42 -9.36 -0.89
N GLY A 54 -8.09 -8.51 -0.12
CA GLY A 54 -8.02 -8.50 1.33
C GLY A 54 -6.78 -7.80 1.90
N VAL A 55 -6.18 -6.87 1.16
CA VAL A 55 -5.15 -5.98 1.71
C VAL A 55 -5.80 -5.07 2.75
N ALA A 56 -5.26 -5.10 3.97
CA ALA A 56 -5.82 -4.43 5.14
C ALA A 56 -5.62 -2.91 5.10
N GLY A 57 -4.59 -2.41 4.42
CA GLY A 57 -4.36 -0.99 4.27
C GLY A 57 -3.21 -0.66 3.33
N LEU A 58 -3.26 0.54 2.74
CA LEU A 58 -2.25 1.05 1.84
C LEU A 58 -1.78 2.44 2.27
N ASN A 59 -0.47 2.63 2.36
CA ASN A 59 0.12 3.95 2.21
C ASN A 59 0.18 4.34 0.74
N VAL A 60 0.15 5.64 0.46
CA VAL A 60 0.13 6.20 -0.89
C VAL A 60 1.24 7.23 -1.02
N THR A 61 2.08 7.09 -2.03
CA THR A 61 3.15 8.05 -2.34
C THR A 61 3.03 8.57 -3.77
N VAL A 62 4.01 9.36 -4.21
CA VAL A 62 4.05 9.93 -5.55
C VAL A 62 3.95 8.85 -6.64
N PRO A 63 3.26 9.13 -7.75
CA PRO A 63 2.44 10.33 -8.02
C PRO A 63 0.98 10.21 -7.51
N PHE A 64 0.58 9.06 -6.98
CA PHE A 64 -0.83 8.64 -6.86
C PHE A 64 -1.66 9.26 -5.74
N LYS A 65 -1.11 10.18 -4.96
CA LYS A 65 -1.80 10.74 -3.77
C LYS A 65 -3.17 11.35 -4.08
N ARG A 66 -3.36 11.87 -5.29
CA ARG A 66 -4.65 12.44 -5.73
C ARG A 66 -5.50 11.40 -6.45
N ASP A 67 -4.88 10.58 -7.30
CA ASP A 67 -5.57 9.61 -8.15
C ASP A 67 -6.32 8.54 -7.36
N VAL A 68 -5.80 8.16 -6.19
CA VAL A 68 -6.48 7.17 -5.31
C VAL A 68 -7.78 7.68 -4.71
N LEU A 69 -8.02 9.00 -4.69
CA LEU A 69 -9.25 9.58 -4.13
C LEU A 69 -10.50 9.13 -4.89
N ASP A 70 -10.36 8.75 -6.16
CA ASP A 70 -11.47 8.20 -6.95
C ASP A 70 -11.85 6.75 -6.57
N ALA A 71 -11.10 6.13 -5.66
CA ALA A 71 -11.28 4.75 -5.21
C ALA A 71 -11.53 4.61 -3.71
N VAL A 72 -11.58 5.71 -2.96
CA VAL A 72 -11.76 5.70 -1.49
C VAL A 72 -12.79 6.74 -1.07
N ASP A 73 -13.53 6.43 -0.01
CA ASP A 73 -14.41 7.40 0.63
C ASP A 73 -13.70 8.00 1.85
N PRO A 74 -13.76 9.33 2.05
CA PRO A 74 -13.37 9.92 3.32
C PRO A 74 -14.44 9.59 4.38
N ASP A 75 -13.99 9.15 5.55
CA ASP A 75 -14.84 9.07 6.76
C ASP A 75 -15.30 10.46 7.24
#